data_AF-A0A2V7CIP5-F1
#
_entry.id   AF-A0A2V7CIP5-F1
#
_cell.length_a   1.000
_cell.length_b   1.000
_cell.length_c   1.000
_cell.angle_alpha   90.00
_cell.angle_beta   90.00
_cell.angle_gamma   90.00
#
_symmetry.space_group_name_H-M   'P 1'
#
loop_
_entity.id
_entity.type
_entity.pdbx_description
1 polymer ?
#
loop_
_entity_poly.entity_id
_entity_poly.type
_entity_poly.pdbx_seq_one_letter_code
_entity_poly.pdbx_strand_id
1 'polypeptide(L)'
;MMRPLSASLVILSLAGGLLTASLTAAQNDSLEAREIASLLFTSDSFDPVFSQAAKVGTSIMKVGLEGRLGRQLSEDEARRLEEIFTRAAKEVIPRSDFEAHYVDLLVQHFAPQELKDLAAFYRTPLGAKVLRFSSVMIAEGNAGVQRILKAHERDFHERFRAEFMREFPALRQELERQQRR
;
A
#
# COMPACT_ATOMS: atom_id res chain seq x y z
N MET A 1 11.65 -50.17 47.93
CA MET A 1 11.96 -50.44 46.51
C MET A 1 11.13 -49.49 45.65
N MET A 2 11.69 -48.35 45.23
CA MET A 2 11.04 -47.42 44.30
C MET A 2 11.52 -47.73 42.89
N ARG A 3 10.61 -47.98 41.95
CA ARG A 3 10.92 -48.23 40.54
C ARG A 3 11.43 -46.93 39.90
N PRO A 4 12.50 -46.96 39.07
CA PRO A 4 12.94 -45.77 38.36
C PRO A 4 11.89 -45.38 37.31
N LEU A 5 11.41 -44.13 37.38
CA LEU A 5 10.59 -43.53 36.33
C LEU A 5 11.42 -43.54 35.04
N SER A 6 10.88 -44.20 34.01
CA SER A 6 11.52 -44.38 32.72
C SER A 6 11.89 -43.04 32.08
N ALA A 7 13.16 -42.88 31.69
CA ALA A 7 13.68 -41.72 30.98
C ALA A 7 12.83 -41.29 29.76
N SER A 8 12.08 -42.22 29.16
CA SER A 8 11.13 -41.98 28.07
C SER A 8 9.98 -41.02 28.42
N LEU A 9 9.56 -40.95 29.68
CA LEU A 9 8.47 -40.06 30.13
C LEU A 9 8.94 -38.62 30.32
N VAL A 10 10.23 -38.43 30.61
CA VAL A 10 10.88 -37.10 30.73
C VAL A 10 11.15 -36.50 29.35
N ILE A 11 11.48 -37.32 28.34
CA ILE A 11 11.72 -36.86 26.97
C ILE A 11 10.39 -36.44 26.30
N LEU A 12 9.29 -37.16 26.55
CA LEU A 12 7.98 -36.84 25.98
C LEU A 12 7.41 -35.52 26.54
N SER A 13 7.64 -35.22 27.82
CA SER A 13 7.21 -33.95 28.43
C SER A 13 8.08 -32.76 27.98
N LEU A 14 9.38 -32.97 27.74
CA LEU A 14 10.27 -31.95 27.19
C LEU A 14 9.90 -31.58 25.73
N ALA A 15 9.55 -32.59 24.91
CA ALA A 15 9.10 -32.37 23.53
C ALA A 15 7.72 -31.67 23.47
N GLY A 16 6.81 -31.99 24.39
CA GLY A 16 5.51 -31.30 24.53
C GLY A 16 5.63 -29.83 24.98
N GLY A 17 6.60 -29.52 25.84
CA GLY A 17 6.88 -28.14 26.27
C GLY A 17 7.53 -27.27 25.20
N LEU A 18 8.40 -27.85 24.36
CA LEU A 18 9.04 -27.13 23.26
C LEU A 18 8.07 -26.82 22.10
N LEU A 19 7.17 -27.73 21.78
CA LEU A 19 6.18 -27.52 20.71
C LEU A 19 5.09 -26.50 21.08
N THR A 20 4.67 -26.46 22.35
CA THR A 20 3.70 -25.47 22.82
C THR A 20 4.32 -24.07 22.94
N ALA A 21 5.56 -23.96 23.41
CA ALA A 21 6.28 -22.68 23.48
C ALA A 21 6.45 -22.02 22.09
N SER A 22 6.81 -22.80 21.06
CA SER A 22 6.94 -22.29 19.69
C SER A 22 5.61 -21.85 19.06
N LEU A 23 4.51 -22.56 19.35
CA LEU A 23 3.19 -22.16 18.86
C LEU A 23 2.67 -20.88 19.54
N THR A 24 2.93 -20.75 20.85
CA THR A 24 2.51 -19.58 21.63
C THR A 24 3.34 -18.34 21.28
N ALA A 25 4.64 -18.51 21.02
CA ALA A 25 5.50 -17.44 20.52
C ALA A 25 5.04 -16.95 19.14
N ALA A 26 4.86 -17.86 18.17
CA ALA A 26 4.38 -17.48 16.83
C ALA A 26 2.96 -16.85 16.84
N GLN A 27 2.08 -17.28 17.75
CA GLN A 27 0.78 -16.64 17.93
C GLN A 27 0.88 -15.24 18.58
N ASN A 28 1.73 -15.08 19.60
CA ASN A 28 1.96 -13.79 20.23
C ASN A 28 2.61 -12.81 19.26
N ASP A 29 3.62 -13.22 18.49
CA ASP A 29 4.32 -12.36 17.52
C ASP A 29 3.37 -11.76 16.47
N SER A 30 2.25 -12.45 16.20
CA SER A 30 1.20 -11.96 15.30
C SER A 30 0.27 -10.92 15.93
N LEU A 31 0.21 -10.80 17.27
CA LEU A 31 -0.65 -9.85 17.98
C LEU A 31 -0.07 -8.44 17.91
N GLU A 32 1.22 -8.26 18.19
CA GLU A 32 1.85 -6.94 18.07
C GLU A 32 1.87 -6.46 16.61
N ALA A 33 2.14 -7.34 15.64
CA ALA A 33 2.02 -7.02 14.22
C ALA A 33 0.58 -6.60 13.85
N ARG A 34 -0.44 -7.31 14.34
CA ARG A 34 -1.86 -6.94 14.13
C ARG A 34 -2.21 -5.60 14.74
N GLU A 35 -1.71 -5.32 15.95
CA GLU A 35 -1.94 -4.03 16.59
C GLU A 35 -1.33 -2.89 15.79
N ILE A 36 -0.07 -3.03 15.37
CA ILE A 36 0.62 -2.03 14.54
C ILE A 36 -0.14 -1.82 13.22
N ALA A 37 -0.54 -2.89 12.53
CA ALA A 37 -1.32 -2.82 11.30
C ALA A 37 -2.67 -2.13 11.51
N SER A 38 -3.41 -2.48 12.56
CA SER A 38 -4.68 -1.83 12.91
C SER A 38 -4.51 -0.33 13.17
N LEU A 39 -3.42 0.07 13.85
CA LEU A 39 -3.12 1.48 14.10
C LEU A 39 -2.79 2.25 12.81
N LEU A 40 -2.08 1.62 11.86
CA LEU A 40 -1.80 2.19 10.54
C LEU A 40 -3.09 2.40 9.74
N PHE A 41 -3.98 1.42 9.78
CA PHE A 41 -5.19 1.39 8.94
C PHE A 41 -6.42 2.01 9.58
N THR A 42 -6.29 2.73 10.71
CA THR A 42 -7.38 3.54 11.27
C THR A 42 -8.11 4.34 10.18
N SER A 43 -9.44 4.45 10.31
CA SER A 43 -10.30 5.00 9.24
C SER A 43 -9.84 6.38 8.76
N ASP A 44 -9.37 7.22 9.67
CA ASP A 44 -8.85 8.56 9.39
C ASP A 44 -7.60 8.56 8.48
N SER A 45 -6.84 7.46 8.45
CA SER A 45 -5.62 7.31 7.64
C SER A 45 -5.84 6.46 6.38
N PHE A 46 -6.67 5.42 6.46
CA PHE A 46 -6.89 4.49 5.35
C PHE A 46 -7.75 5.08 4.23
N ASP A 47 -8.85 5.75 4.57
CA ASP A 47 -9.79 6.26 3.56
C ASP A 47 -9.15 7.27 2.60
N PRO A 48 -8.34 8.25 3.05
CA PRO A 48 -7.65 9.17 2.16
C PRO A 48 -6.65 8.48 1.22
N VAL A 49 -5.86 7.53 1.74
CA VAL A 49 -4.88 6.76 0.94
C VAL A 49 -5.60 5.91 -0.10
N PHE A 50 -6.67 5.22 0.30
CA PHE A 50 -7.47 4.41 -0.60
C PHE A 50 -8.18 5.26 -1.67
N SER A 51 -8.76 6.40 -1.29
CA SER A 51 -9.37 7.34 -2.23
C SER A 51 -8.36 7.85 -3.26
N GLN A 52 -7.13 8.16 -2.84
CA GLN A 52 -6.07 8.57 -3.75
C GLN A 52 -5.69 7.45 -4.73
N ALA A 53 -5.54 6.21 -4.26
CA ALA A 53 -5.31 5.06 -5.12
C ALA A 53 -6.48 4.84 -6.11
N ALA A 54 -7.71 5.01 -5.65
CA ALA A 54 -8.91 4.92 -6.46
C ALA A 54 -8.95 5.98 -7.58
N LYS A 55 -8.53 7.22 -7.31
CA LYS A 55 -8.39 8.28 -8.32
C LYS A 55 -7.40 7.94 -9.41
N VAL A 56 -6.25 7.36 -9.03
CA VAL A 56 -5.23 6.92 -10.00
C VAL A 56 -5.79 5.79 -10.86
N GLY A 57 -6.39 4.77 -10.26
CA GLY A 57 -7.03 3.66 -10.99
C GLY A 57 -8.14 4.15 -11.94
N THR A 58 -8.98 5.06 -11.46
CA THR A 58 -10.06 5.68 -12.24
C THR A 58 -9.52 6.46 -13.44
N SER A 59 -8.40 7.16 -13.27
CA SER A 59 -7.78 7.94 -14.36
C SER A 59 -7.35 7.04 -15.53
N ILE A 60 -6.81 5.86 -15.24
CA ILE A 60 -6.43 4.87 -16.26
C ILE A 60 -7.68 4.34 -16.98
N MET A 61 -8.73 4.01 -16.22
CA MET A 61 -10.00 3.55 -16.79
C MET A 61 -10.66 4.62 -17.66
N LYS A 62 -10.62 5.88 -17.22
CA LYS A 62 -11.13 7.02 -17.97
C LYS A 62 -10.47 7.10 -19.35
N VAL A 63 -9.14 7.09 -19.42
CA VAL A 63 -8.40 7.14 -20.70
C VAL A 63 -8.81 5.99 -21.62
N GLY A 64 -8.91 4.77 -21.08
CA GLY A 64 -9.35 3.60 -21.86
C GLY A 64 -10.79 3.71 -22.37
N LEU A 65 -11.69 4.26 -21.56
CA LEU A 65 -13.09 4.45 -21.93
C LEU A 65 -13.27 5.55 -22.98
N GLU A 66 -12.58 6.69 -22.82
CA GLU A 66 -12.59 7.79 -23.78
C GLU A 66 -12.04 7.36 -25.14
N GLY A 67 -10.96 6.58 -25.16
CA GLY A 67 -10.41 6.01 -26.39
C GLY A 67 -11.40 5.09 -27.12
N ARG A 68 -12.21 4.32 -26.38
CA ARG A 68 -13.25 3.44 -26.97
C ARG A 68 -14.48 4.20 -27.43
N LEU A 69 -14.86 5.27 -26.72
CA LEU A 69 -16.01 6.10 -27.04
C LEU A 69 -15.73 7.11 -28.16
N GLY A 70 -14.46 7.40 -28.43
CA GLY A 70 -14.05 8.44 -29.38
C GLY A 70 -14.41 9.85 -28.90
N ARG A 71 -14.70 10.03 -27.60
CA ARG A 71 -15.00 11.31 -26.98
C ARG A 71 -14.51 11.33 -25.54
N GLN A 72 -14.31 12.54 -25.00
CA GLN A 72 -14.06 12.72 -23.59
C GLN A 72 -15.32 12.43 -22.76
N LEU A 73 -15.13 11.98 -21.52
CA LEU A 73 -16.19 11.91 -20.53
C LEU A 73 -16.52 13.32 -20.04
N SER A 74 -17.80 13.59 -19.85
CA SER A 74 -18.23 14.77 -19.11
C SER A 74 -17.77 14.71 -17.65
N GLU A 75 -17.77 15.84 -16.95
CA GLU A 75 -17.41 15.89 -15.53
C GLU A 75 -18.31 15.00 -14.66
N ASP A 76 -19.60 14.92 -14.97
CA ASP A 76 -20.55 14.05 -14.25
C ASP A 76 -20.24 12.57 -14.49
N GLU A 77 -19.97 12.17 -15.74
CA GLU A 77 -19.57 10.80 -16.07
C GLU A 77 -18.25 10.41 -15.39
N ALA A 78 -17.26 11.31 -15.40
CA ALA A 78 -15.97 11.07 -14.75
C ALA A 78 -16.13 10.92 -13.22
N ARG A 79 -16.96 11.76 -12.58
CA ARG A 79 -17.24 11.66 -11.15
C ARG A 79 -17.95 10.36 -10.79
N ARG A 80 -18.98 9.97 -11.56
CA ARG A 80 -19.68 8.69 -11.36
C ARG A 80 -18.75 7.49 -11.55
N LEU A 81 -17.83 7.56 -12.51
CA LEU A 81 -16.83 6.51 -12.71
C LEU A 81 -15.93 6.36 -11.46
N GLU A 82 -15.47 7.47 -10.88
CA GLU A 82 -14.68 7.45 -9.65
C GLU A 82 -15.46 6.85 -8.47
N GLU A 83 -16.73 7.23 -8.31
CA GLU A 83 -17.60 6.72 -7.26
C GLU A 83 -17.86 5.22 -7.39
N ILE A 84 -18.15 4.75 -8.61
CA ILE A 84 -18.36 3.32 -8.91
C ILE A 84 -17.07 2.55 -8.62
N PHE A 85 -15.93 3.04 -9.12
CA PHE A 85 -14.64 2.39 -8.91
C PHE A 85 -14.31 2.30 -7.42
N THR A 86 -14.43 3.40 -6.69
CA THR A 86 -14.12 3.45 -5.26
C THR A 86 -14.98 2.47 -4.48
N ARG A 87 -16.29 2.44 -4.76
CA ARG A 87 -17.22 1.53 -4.10
C ARG A 87 -16.89 0.06 -4.40
N ALA A 88 -16.75 -0.29 -5.67
CA ALA A 88 -16.42 -1.64 -6.10
C ALA A 88 -15.07 -2.10 -5.52
N ALA A 89 -14.08 -1.22 -5.49
CA ALA A 89 -12.76 -1.53 -4.93
C ALA A 89 -12.84 -1.79 -3.41
N LYS A 90 -13.64 -1.02 -2.66
CA LYS A 90 -13.84 -1.25 -1.21
C LYS A 90 -14.61 -2.55 -0.92
N GLU A 91 -15.55 -2.92 -1.79
CA GLU A 91 -16.30 -4.17 -1.67
C GLU A 91 -15.44 -5.40 -1.98
N VAL A 92 -14.56 -5.30 -2.96
CA VAL A 92 -13.70 -6.41 -3.40
C VAL A 92 -12.44 -6.55 -2.53
N ILE A 93 -11.89 -5.43 -2.07
CA ILE A 93 -10.65 -5.39 -1.28
C ILE A 93 -10.96 -4.74 0.07
N PRO A 94 -11.52 -5.50 1.03
CA PRO A 94 -11.84 -4.98 2.34
C PRO A 94 -10.56 -4.56 3.07
N ARG A 95 -10.70 -3.60 3.99
CA ARG A 95 -9.62 -3.11 4.85
C ARG A 95 -8.88 -4.26 5.57
N SER A 96 -9.60 -5.31 5.98
CA SER A 96 -9.03 -6.48 6.64
C SER A 96 -7.95 -7.18 5.81
N ASP A 97 -8.06 -7.16 4.48
CA ASP A 97 -7.10 -7.81 3.61
C ASP A 97 -5.80 -7.00 3.54
N PHE A 98 -5.90 -5.66 3.58
CA PHE A 98 -4.73 -4.79 3.73
C PHE A 98 -4.06 -4.99 5.09
N GLU A 99 -4.83 -5.06 6.17
CA GLU A 99 -4.30 -5.32 7.51
C GLU A 99 -3.57 -6.66 7.57
N ALA A 100 -4.18 -7.73 7.05
CA ALA A 100 -3.57 -9.05 6.99
C ALA A 100 -2.26 -9.04 6.19
N HIS A 101 -2.26 -8.41 5.00
CA HIS A 101 -1.06 -8.29 4.19
C HIS A 101 0.08 -7.55 4.92
N TYR A 102 -0.24 -6.49 5.66
CA TYR A 102 0.75 -5.75 6.44
C TYR A 102 1.25 -6.52 7.65
N VAL A 103 0.39 -7.33 8.29
CA VAL A 103 0.82 -8.25 9.35
C VAL A 103 1.87 -9.21 8.81
N ASP A 104 1.63 -9.81 7.64
CA ASP A 104 2.58 -10.73 7.02
C ASP A 104 3.92 -10.05 6.73
N LEU A 105 3.89 -8.82 6.18
CA LEU A 105 5.09 -8.03 5.94
C LEU A 105 5.86 -7.71 7.24
N LEU A 106 5.14 -7.33 8.30
CA LEU A 106 5.74 -7.03 9.59
C LEU A 106 6.42 -8.26 10.20
N VAL A 107 5.74 -9.41 10.20
CA VAL A 107 6.30 -10.67 10.72
C VAL A 107 7.49 -11.16 9.88
N GLN A 108 7.48 -10.91 8.58
CA GLN A 108 8.58 -11.30 7.69
C GLN A 108 9.84 -10.46 7.91
N HIS A 109 9.70 -9.20 8.29
CA HIS A 109 10.81 -8.24 8.31
C HIS A 109 11.30 -7.84 9.69
N PHE A 110 10.54 -8.13 10.75
CA PHE A 110 10.91 -7.78 12.12
C PHE A 110 10.98 -9.01 13.01
N ALA A 111 11.97 -9.05 13.88
CA ALA A 111 12.04 -10.05 14.92
C ALA A 111 10.89 -9.84 15.94
N PRO A 112 10.45 -10.90 16.63
CA PRO A 112 9.43 -10.83 17.67
C PRO A 112 9.61 -9.70 18.70
N GLN A 113 10.83 -9.56 19.22
CA GLN A 113 11.14 -8.53 20.21
C GLN A 113 11.07 -7.11 19.61
N GLU A 114 11.44 -6.94 18.35
CA GLU A 114 11.35 -5.64 17.66
C GLU A 114 9.89 -5.25 17.45
N LEU A 115 9.01 -6.19 17.08
CA LEU A 115 7.57 -5.95 16.99
C LEU A 115 6.99 -5.53 18.33
N LYS A 116 7.42 -6.17 19.42
CA LYS A 116 7.02 -5.81 20.78
C LYS A 116 7.45 -4.40 21.17
N ASP A 117 8.69 -4.04 20.88
CA ASP A 117 9.24 -2.72 21.17
C ASP A 117 8.55 -1.64 20.32
N LEU A 118 8.29 -1.91 19.03
CA LEU A 118 7.54 -1.04 18.13
C LEU A 118 6.10 -0.83 18.60
N ALA A 119 5.39 -1.90 18.96
CA ALA A 119 4.03 -1.80 19.49
C ALA A 119 4.01 -0.98 20.79
N ALA A 120 4.97 -1.21 21.70
CA ALA A 120 5.11 -0.40 22.91
C ALA A 120 5.34 1.08 22.61
N PHE A 121 6.20 1.41 21.63
CA PHE A 121 6.40 2.78 21.19
C PHE A 121 5.14 3.40 20.59
N TYR A 122 4.45 2.71 19.68
CA TYR A 122 3.26 3.22 19.01
C TYR A 122 2.05 3.41 19.94
N ARG A 123 2.01 2.72 21.09
CA ARG A 123 1.05 2.99 22.16
C ARG A 123 1.28 4.34 22.86
N THR A 124 2.48 4.91 22.79
CA THR A 124 2.74 6.24 23.36
C THR A 124 2.06 7.35 22.53
N PRO A 125 1.74 8.51 23.14
CA PRO A 125 1.18 9.65 22.38
C PRO A 125 2.08 10.11 21.22
N LEU A 126 3.41 10.05 21.40
CA LEU A 126 4.37 10.41 20.36
C LEU A 126 4.37 9.36 19.24
N GLY A 127 4.42 8.07 19.58
CA GLY A 127 4.40 7.00 18.59
C GLY A 127 3.13 7.01 17.75
N ALA A 128 1.97 7.14 18.38
CA ALA A 128 0.69 7.28 17.68
C ALA A 128 0.68 8.50 16.74
N LYS A 129 1.27 9.62 17.16
CA LYS A 129 1.41 10.82 16.33
C LYS A 129 2.31 10.57 15.12
N VAL A 130 3.46 9.92 15.30
CA VAL A 130 4.39 9.58 14.21
C VAL A 130 3.70 8.69 13.18
N LEU A 131 2.96 7.67 13.64
CA LEU A 131 2.27 6.72 12.76
C LEU A 131 1.16 7.38 11.92
N ARG A 132 0.38 8.29 12.52
CA ARG A 132 -0.62 9.08 11.77
C ARG A 132 0.04 10.06 10.82
N PHE A 133 1.13 10.69 11.26
CA PHE A 133 1.84 11.67 10.45
C PHE A 133 2.48 11.05 9.20
N SER A 134 2.92 9.79 9.22
CA SER A 134 3.42 9.13 8.00
C SER A 134 2.37 9.06 6.89
N SER A 135 1.11 8.78 7.22
CA SER A 135 0.00 8.77 6.25
C SER A 135 -0.25 10.18 5.69
N VAL A 136 -0.20 11.20 6.55
CA VAL A 136 -0.31 12.61 6.14
C VAL A 136 0.84 13.01 5.22
N MET A 137 2.09 12.64 5.54
CA MET A 137 3.23 12.93 4.69
C MET A 137 3.10 12.30 3.30
N ILE A 138 2.58 11.09 3.19
CA ILE A 138 2.32 10.45 1.89
C ILE A 138 1.27 11.25 1.12
N ALA A 139 0.13 11.57 1.75
CA ALA A 139 -0.96 12.29 1.11
C ALA A 139 -0.55 13.72 0.69
N GLU A 140 0.00 14.50 1.61
CA GLU A 140 0.44 15.88 1.36
C GLU A 140 1.68 15.93 0.47
N GLY A 141 2.61 15.00 0.63
CA GLY A 141 3.80 14.86 -0.20
C GLY A 141 3.43 14.61 -1.66
N ASN A 142 2.51 13.69 -1.92
CA ASN A 142 2.00 13.44 -3.27
C ASN A 142 1.31 14.68 -3.86
N ALA A 143 0.49 15.38 -3.08
CA ALA A 143 -0.11 16.64 -3.51
C ALA A 143 0.94 17.74 -3.79
N GLY A 144 2.03 17.76 -3.02
CA GLY A 144 3.20 18.61 -3.24
C GLY A 144 3.90 18.31 -4.55
N VAL A 145 4.21 17.03 -4.83
CA VAL A 145 4.81 16.59 -6.08
C VAL A 145 3.92 16.94 -7.28
N GLN A 146 2.62 16.73 -7.19
CA GLN A 146 1.66 17.12 -8.23
C GLN A 146 1.72 18.62 -8.53
N ARG A 147 1.78 19.46 -7.48
CA ARG A 147 1.93 20.92 -7.64
C ARG A 147 3.25 21.30 -8.30
N ILE A 148 4.36 20.67 -7.91
CA ILE A 148 5.68 20.91 -8.52
C ILE A 148 5.66 20.50 -9.99
N LEU A 149 5.19 19.30 -10.32
CA LEU A 149 5.09 18.82 -11.71
C LEU A 149 4.23 19.75 -12.56
N LYS A 150 3.09 20.20 -12.04
CA LYS A 150 2.21 21.16 -12.74
C LYS A 150 2.90 22.51 -12.96
N ALA A 151 3.65 23.01 -11.97
CA ALA A 151 4.39 24.26 -12.10
C ALA A 151 5.49 24.19 -13.18
N HIS A 152 6.05 22.99 -13.41
CA HIS A 152 7.10 22.75 -14.40
C HIS A 152 6.59 22.04 -15.67
N GLU A 153 5.28 21.90 -15.86
CA GLU A 153 4.70 21.05 -16.89
C GLU A 153 5.11 21.46 -18.31
N ARG A 154 5.11 22.77 -18.59
CA ARG A 154 5.50 23.30 -19.89
C ARG A 154 6.97 23.03 -20.19
N ASP A 155 7.84 23.39 -19.26
CA ASP A 155 9.30 23.23 -19.40
C ASP A 155 9.68 21.74 -19.53
N PHE A 156 9.00 20.87 -18.78
CA PHE A 156 9.14 19.42 -18.92
C PHE A 156 8.69 18.94 -20.31
N HIS A 157 7.51 19.35 -20.78
CA HIS A 157 7.02 18.95 -22.10
C HIS A 157 7.95 19.39 -23.24
N GLU A 158 8.47 20.61 -23.19
CA GLU A 158 9.38 21.13 -24.20
C GLU A 158 10.69 20.33 -24.23
N ARG A 159 11.30 20.10 -23.07
CA ARG A 159 12.54 19.33 -22.95
C ARG A 159 12.35 17.86 -23.33
N PHE A 160 11.30 17.23 -22.81
CA PHE A 160 10.96 15.84 -23.12
C PHE A 160 10.73 15.66 -24.62
N ARG A 161 9.98 16.58 -25.26
CA ARG A 161 9.76 16.54 -26.71
C ARG A 161 11.08 16.65 -27.47
N ALA A 162 11.95 17.59 -27.09
CA ALA A 162 13.24 17.76 -27.75
C ALA A 162 14.12 16.51 -27.65
N GLU A 163 14.20 15.92 -26.46
CA GLU A 163 14.94 14.68 -26.24
C GLU A 163 14.32 13.48 -26.97
N PHE A 164 13.01 13.32 -26.90
CA PHE A 164 12.29 12.26 -27.60
C PHE A 164 12.53 12.32 -29.11
N MET A 165 12.44 13.50 -29.72
CA MET A 165 12.69 13.67 -31.16
C MET A 165 14.15 13.42 -31.56
N ARG A 166 15.09 13.65 -30.64
CA ARG A 166 16.52 13.36 -30.83
C ARG A 166 16.80 11.86 -30.79
N GLU A 167 16.21 11.15 -29.81
CA GLU A 167 16.43 9.70 -29.61
C GLU A 167 15.62 8.83 -30.59
N PHE A 168 14.47 9.30 -31.07
CA PHE A 168 13.57 8.52 -31.94
C PHE A 168 13.33 9.18 -33.31
N PRO A 169 14.35 9.28 -34.18
CA PRO A 169 14.25 10.00 -35.45
C PRO A 169 13.24 9.37 -36.44
N ALA A 170 13.03 8.05 -36.40
CA ALA A 170 12.03 7.38 -37.25
C ALA A 170 10.58 7.76 -36.85
N LEU A 171 10.29 7.83 -35.55
CA LEU A 171 8.99 8.26 -35.04
C LEU A 171 8.74 9.74 -35.31
N ARG A 172 9.79 10.57 -35.20
CA ARG A 172 9.75 11.98 -35.61
C ARG A 172 9.27 12.12 -37.06
N GLN A 173 9.89 11.37 -37.99
CA GLN A 173 9.51 11.44 -39.41
C GLN A 173 8.05 11.04 -39.64
N GLU A 174 7.57 10.01 -38.94
CA GLU A 174 6.18 9.58 -39.06
C GLU A 174 5.19 10.63 -38.52
N LEU A 175 5.49 11.24 -37.38
CA LEU A 175 4.68 12.33 -36.82
C LEU A 175 4.62 13.55 -37.76
N GLU A 176 5.74 13.91 -38.38
CA GLU A 176 5.80 15.00 -39.36
C GLU A 176 4.98 14.69 -40.63
N ARG A 177 4.86 13.42 -41.05
CA ARG A 177 4.00 13.02 -42.17
C ARG A 177 2.53 13.13 -41.81
N GLN A 178 2.15 12.75 -40.59
CA GLN A 178 0.76 12.81 -40.13
C GLN A 178 0.25 14.25 -39.99
N GLN A 179 1.09 15.19 -39.59
CA GLN A 179 0.71 16.61 -39.48
C GLN A 179 0.50 17.32 -40.83
N ARG A 180 0.94 16.72 -41.95
CA ARG A 180 0.76 17.27 -43.31
C ARG A 180 -0.46 16.71 -44.03
N ARG A 181 -1.19 15.78 -43.42
CA ARG A 181 -2.43 15.20 -43.93
C ARG A 181 -3.62 15.85 -43.23
#